data_AF-A0AAU3NPV0-F1
#
_entry.id   AF-A0AAU3NPV0-F1
#
_cell.length_a   1.000
_cell.length_b   1.000
_cell.length_c   1.000
_cell.angle_alpha   90.00
_cell.angle_beta   90.00
_cell.angle_gamma   90.00
#
_symmetry.space_group_name_H-M   'P 1'
#
loop_
_entity.id
_entity.type
_entity.pdbx_description
1 polymer ?
#
loop_
_entity_poly.entity_id
_entity_poly.type
_entity_poly.pdbx_seq_one_letter_code
_entity_poly.pdbx_strand_id
1 'polypeptide(L)'
;MMLLSHRRRPRVSLAGCTCLVTGGAAGIGFALTQALAAAGAHVHACDNSQANLDRAADVLARQSGMTPVTFTKADVCDRAAVEDWITSTHRARGRIDVLIHNAAYVHWADVEDMSVEQAQLAMRTGYDALVYGAKTALPLMRSGGGGHIVAMGSAAGRIFVKGPAASYAATKAAIEAYTEMLRVELAGSGIGVTLVRPATVAGTDFWKIHVPSARMPRLADFLPPTSAENVATAVVEAIRRQEPAVDIPGYLPPFYRAYAMLPELTRKAAALGGSGRRDYAIPLPPPRAAKRATAQHSSAGRDSTALYMLKKAGANTLFVRIMADVAPSIDRAAHRLTGGRTFLMAALLPSLMLTTTGRLSGRTHRTPLLCHRETDGSYLVVASNFGRPQHPAWSHNLLAVPRATVTDTGRTVDVIATPLHGSERDTAWRRLVDIWPPYESYARRSGRQLRIFRLVPE
;
A
#
# COMPACT_ATOMS: atom_id res chain seq x y z
N MET A 1 1.79 -1.66 34.52
CA MET A 1 1.41 -1.09 33.20
C MET A 1 0.72 -2.20 32.40
N MET A 2 -0.61 -2.22 32.41
CA MET A 2 -1.43 -3.29 31.82
C MET A 2 -1.28 -3.32 30.29
N LEU A 3 -0.80 -4.44 29.76
CA LEU A 3 -0.89 -4.77 28.34
C LEU A 3 -2.36 -4.93 27.96
N LEU A 4 -2.94 -3.91 27.32
CA LEU A 4 -4.26 -4.00 26.69
C LEU A 4 -4.19 -5.06 25.58
N SER A 5 -4.71 -6.25 25.88
CA SER A 5 -4.97 -7.27 24.88
C SER A 5 -5.88 -6.66 23.81
N HIS A 6 -5.44 -6.68 22.55
CA HIS A 6 -6.26 -6.27 21.42
C HIS A 6 -7.38 -7.32 21.24
N ARG A 7 -8.43 -7.23 22.06
CA ARG A 7 -9.69 -7.93 21.76
C ARG A 7 -10.14 -7.44 20.38
N ARG A 8 -10.15 -8.35 19.39
CA ARG A 8 -10.73 -8.07 18.07
C ARG A 8 -12.18 -7.63 18.30
N ARG A 9 -12.53 -6.40 17.86
CA ARG A 9 -13.92 -5.94 17.90
C ARG A 9 -14.80 -6.92 17.10
N PRO A 10 -16.02 -7.25 17.58
CA PRO A 10 -16.94 -8.09 16.82
C PRO A 10 -17.26 -7.44 15.47
N ARG A 11 -17.37 -8.26 14.41
CA ARG A 11 -17.68 -7.77 13.07
C ARG A 11 -19.11 -7.27 13.01
N VAL A 12 -19.32 -6.11 12.39
CA VAL A 12 -20.64 -5.56 12.10
C VAL A 12 -21.22 -6.25 10.86
N SER A 13 -22.49 -6.63 10.91
CA SER A 13 -23.21 -7.14 9.73
C SER A 13 -23.65 -5.98 8.84
N LEU A 14 -23.63 -6.18 7.52
CA LEU A 14 -24.16 -5.21 6.54
C LEU A 14 -25.55 -5.61 6.00
N ALA A 15 -26.04 -6.80 6.36
CA ALA A 15 -27.35 -7.26 5.92
C ALA A 15 -28.44 -6.35 6.50
N GLY A 16 -29.29 -5.80 5.63
CA GLY A 16 -30.36 -4.87 5.99
C GLY A 16 -29.90 -3.43 6.29
N CYS A 17 -28.59 -3.15 6.29
CA CYS A 17 -28.09 -1.79 6.48
C CYS A 17 -28.47 -0.88 5.31
N THR A 18 -28.76 0.38 5.59
CA THR A 18 -28.96 1.43 4.58
C THR A 18 -27.64 2.12 4.28
N CYS A 19 -27.10 1.86 3.09
CA CYS A 19 -25.76 2.31 2.67
C CYS A 19 -25.88 3.30 1.51
N LEU A 20 -25.31 4.50 1.67
CA LEU A 20 -25.26 5.54 0.65
C LEU A 20 -23.89 5.56 -0.03
N VAL A 21 -23.84 5.68 -1.35
CA VAL A 21 -22.59 5.74 -2.13
C VAL A 21 -22.63 6.89 -3.14
N THR A 22 -21.71 7.85 -3.01
CA THR A 22 -21.56 8.93 -4.01
C THR A 22 -20.73 8.47 -5.20
N GLY A 23 -21.09 8.88 -6.43
CA GLY A 23 -20.45 8.41 -7.65
C GLY A 23 -20.61 6.89 -7.84
N GLY A 24 -21.74 6.34 -7.39
CA GLY A 24 -21.96 4.90 -7.23
C GLY A 24 -22.33 4.15 -8.51
N ALA A 25 -22.28 4.79 -9.68
CA ALA A 25 -22.71 4.22 -10.96
C ALA A 25 -21.57 3.95 -11.96
N ALA A 26 -20.32 4.29 -11.62
CA ALA A 26 -19.15 3.97 -12.43
C ALA A 26 -17.91 3.62 -11.59
N GLY A 27 -16.93 2.98 -12.21
CA GLY A 27 -15.60 2.71 -11.63
C GLY A 27 -15.64 2.07 -10.23
N ILE A 28 -14.89 2.66 -9.29
CA ILE A 28 -14.80 2.18 -7.90
C ILE A 28 -16.16 2.27 -7.20
N GLY A 29 -16.92 3.34 -7.45
CA GLY A 29 -18.22 3.53 -6.82
C GLY A 29 -19.22 2.46 -7.21
N PHE A 30 -19.25 2.05 -8.49
CA PHE A 30 -20.10 0.93 -8.91
C PHE A 30 -19.67 -0.40 -8.30
N ALA A 31 -18.37 -0.67 -8.23
CA ALA A 31 -17.86 -1.86 -7.54
C ALA A 31 -18.23 -1.87 -6.05
N LEU A 32 -18.21 -0.71 -5.38
CA LEU A 32 -18.69 -0.55 -4.00
C LEU A 32 -20.19 -0.83 -3.88
N THR A 33 -21.00 -0.26 -4.78
CA THR A 33 -22.44 -0.52 -4.88
C THR A 33 -22.72 -2.02 -5.01
N GLN A 34 -22.02 -2.71 -5.91
CA GLN A 34 -22.14 -4.16 -6.09
C GLN A 34 -21.75 -4.94 -4.84
N ALA A 35 -20.61 -4.62 -4.25
CA ALA A 35 -20.10 -5.34 -3.07
C ALA A 35 -21.00 -5.17 -1.85
N LEU A 36 -21.60 -3.99 -1.65
CA LEU A 36 -22.55 -3.74 -0.58
C LEU A 36 -23.88 -4.48 -0.79
N ALA A 37 -24.41 -4.46 -2.01
CA ALA A 37 -25.64 -5.17 -2.35
C ALA A 37 -25.46 -6.70 -2.25
N ALA A 38 -24.30 -7.22 -2.67
CA ALA A 38 -23.94 -8.63 -2.45
C ALA A 38 -23.74 -8.97 -0.97
N ALA A 39 -23.42 -7.98 -0.12
CA ALA A 39 -23.34 -8.14 1.33
C ALA A 39 -24.70 -8.00 2.03
N GLY A 40 -25.80 -7.83 1.29
CA GLY A 40 -27.17 -7.75 1.80
C GLY A 40 -27.62 -6.36 2.23
N ALA A 41 -26.89 -5.30 1.88
CA ALA A 41 -27.27 -3.92 2.23
C ALA A 41 -28.30 -3.34 1.25
N HIS A 42 -29.20 -2.49 1.73
CA HIS A 42 -30.00 -1.63 0.87
C HIS A 42 -29.15 -0.46 0.41
N VAL A 43 -28.75 -0.47 -0.87
CA VAL A 43 -27.80 0.52 -1.39
C VAL A 43 -28.55 1.64 -2.11
N HIS A 44 -28.25 2.87 -1.72
CA HIS A 44 -28.67 4.09 -2.40
C HIS A 44 -27.44 4.73 -3.02
N ALA A 45 -27.36 4.76 -4.35
CA ALA A 45 -26.20 5.24 -5.08
C ALA A 45 -26.58 6.49 -5.89
N CYS A 46 -25.76 7.54 -5.83
CA CYS A 46 -25.93 8.72 -6.67
C CYS A 46 -24.81 8.89 -7.69
N ASP A 47 -25.12 9.52 -8.82
CA ASP A 47 -24.17 9.92 -9.86
C ASP A 47 -24.76 11.14 -10.61
N ASN A 48 -23.91 11.95 -11.25
CA ASN A 48 -24.39 13.11 -12.02
C ASN A 48 -24.77 12.73 -13.46
N SER A 49 -24.38 11.55 -13.92
CA SER A 49 -24.63 11.06 -15.28
C SER A 49 -25.78 10.06 -15.32
N GLN A 50 -26.88 10.43 -15.96
CA GLN A 50 -28.02 9.53 -16.17
C GLN A 50 -27.61 8.26 -16.94
N ALA A 51 -26.77 8.42 -17.96
CA ALA A 51 -26.27 7.28 -18.74
C ALA A 51 -25.43 6.30 -17.89
N ASN A 52 -24.74 6.78 -16.84
CA ASN A 52 -24.05 5.89 -15.91
C ASN A 52 -25.04 5.12 -15.05
N LEU A 53 -26.07 5.80 -14.53
CA LEU A 53 -27.11 5.19 -13.70
C LEU A 53 -27.86 4.10 -14.46
N ASP A 54 -28.28 4.38 -15.70
CA ASP A 54 -29.02 3.42 -16.53
C ASP A 54 -28.18 2.16 -16.81
N ARG A 55 -26.91 2.35 -17.19
CA ARG A 55 -25.98 1.23 -17.42
C ARG A 55 -25.74 0.41 -16.15
N ALA A 56 -25.58 1.08 -15.01
CA ALA A 56 -25.37 0.43 -13.73
C ALA A 56 -26.60 -0.41 -13.33
N ALA A 57 -27.81 0.14 -13.54
CA ALA A 57 -29.06 -0.58 -13.34
C ALA A 57 -29.18 -1.82 -14.24
N ASP A 58 -28.86 -1.69 -15.53
CA ASP A 58 -28.89 -2.81 -16.49
C ASP A 58 -27.93 -3.93 -16.09
N VAL A 59 -26.72 -3.59 -15.63
CA VAL A 59 -25.74 -4.58 -15.16
C VAL A 59 -26.24 -5.30 -13.92
N LEU A 60 -26.81 -4.56 -12.95
CA LEU A 60 -27.34 -5.16 -11.72
C LEU A 60 -28.58 -6.01 -11.96
N ALA A 61 -29.46 -5.63 -12.89
CA ALA A 61 -30.66 -6.39 -13.24
C ALA A 61 -30.34 -7.80 -13.79
N ARG A 62 -29.14 -7.99 -14.36
CA ARG A 62 -28.66 -9.28 -14.86
C ARG A 62 -27.96 -10.13 -13.80
N GLN A 63 -27.78 -9.60 -12.59
CA GLN A 63 -27.13 -10.29 -11.47
C GLN A 63 -28.19 -10.79 -10.48
N SER A 64 -28.07 -12.04 -10.03
CA SER A 64 -28.97 -12.64 -9.06
C SER A 64 -28.37 -12.64 -7.65
N GLY A 65 -29.22 -12.70 -6.62
CA GLY A 65 -28.80 -12.80 -5.21
C GLY A 65 -28.30 -11.50 -4.58
N MET A 66 -28.51 -10.36 -5.23
CA MET A 66 -28.19 -9.04 -4.70
C MET A 66 -29.42 -8.37 -4.11
N THR A 67 -29.25 -7.62 -3.02
CA THR A 67 -30.31 -6.75 -2.52
C THR A 67 -30.57 -5.58 -3.48
N PRO A 68 -31.79 -5.01 -3.49
CA PRO A 68 -32.14 -3.90 -4.38
C PRO A 68 -31.21 -2.69 -4.19
N VAL A 69 -30.86 -2.08 -5.32
CA VAL A 69 -30.10 -0.82 -5.39
C VAL A 69 -30.99 0.26 -5.97
N THR A 70 -31.04 1.42 -5.31
CA THR A 70 -31.70 2.62 -5.81
C THR A 70 -30.67 3.58 -6.38
N PHE A 71 -30.84 3.96 -7.64
CA PHE A 71 -30.01 4.96 -8.30
C PHE A 71 -30.72 6.32 -8.32
N THR A 72 -30.01 7.39 -7.99
CA THR A 72 -30.54 8.76 -7.99
C THR A 72 -29.58 9.69 -8.72
N LYS A 73 -30.10 10.48 -9.65
CA LYS A 73 -29.31 11.53 -10.29
C LYS A 73 -29.11 12.68 -9.30
N ALA A 74 -27.87 12.93 -8.91
CA ALA A 74 -27.50 14.05 -8.05
C ALA A 74 -26.06 14.48 -8.34
N ASP A 75 -25.84 15.79 -8.49
CA ASP A 75 -24.49 16.34 -8.55
C ASP A 75 -24.02 16.65 -7.13
N VAL A 76 -22.92 16.03 -6.72
CA VAL A 76 -22.35 16.23 -5.39
C VAL A 76 -21.75 17.62 -5.18
N CYS A 77 -21.55 18.38 -6.26
CA CYS A 77 -21.13 19.77 -6.18
C CYS A 77 -22.27 20.70 -5.75
N ASP A 78 -23.52 20.26 -5.87
CA ASP A 78 -24.70 20.98 -5.39
C ASP A 78 -25.06 20.50 -3.98
N ARG A 79 -24.87 21.39 -3.00
CA ARG A 79 -25.19 21.14 -1.60
C ARG A 79 -26.65 20.73 -1.40
N ALA A 80 -27.59 21.40 -2.07
CA ALA A 80 -29.01 21.12 -1.91
C ALA A 80 -29.35 19.72 -2.45
N ALA A 81 -28.79 19.35 -3.61
CA ALA A 81 -28.96 18.02 -4.17
C ALA A 81 -28.44 16.90 -3.24
N VAL A 82 -27.28 17.11 -2.60
CA VAL A 82 -26.73 16.17 -1.60
C VAL A 82 -27.63 16.07 -0.37
N GLU A 83 -28.09 17.21 0.15
CA GLU A 83 -28.98 17.29 1.31
C GLU A 83 -30.32 16.58 1.04
N ASP A 84 -30.94 16.84 -0.10
CA ASP A 84 -32.20 16.24 -0.51
C ASP A 84 -32.06 14.74 -0.75
N TRP A 85 -30.99 14.29 -1.39
CA TRP A 85 -30.73 12.86 -1.61
C TRP A 85 -30.57 12.08 -0.30
N ILE A 86 -29.78 12.61 0.65
CA ILE A 86 -29.56 11.97 1.96
C ILE A 86 -30.85 11.98 2.77
N THR A 87 -31.54 13.11 2.86
CA THR A 87 -32.74 13.25 3.70
C THR A 87 -33.93 12.46 3.14
N SER A 88 -34.12 12.43 1.81
CA SER A 88 -35.16 11.59 1.19
C SER A 88 -34.89 10.11 1.40
N THR A 89 -33.64 9.67 1.30
CA THR A 89 -33.23 8.29 1.62
C THR A 89 -33.55 7.95 3.08
N HIS A 90 -33.21 8.84 4.01
CA HIS A 90 -33.55 8.66 5.42
C HIS A 90 -35.08 8.60 5.65
N ARG A 91 -35.88 9.45 5.01
CA ARG A 91 -37.35 9.40 5.12
C ARG A 91 -37.91 8.05 4.63
N ALA A 92 -37.36 7.51 3.55
CA ALA A 92 -37.81 6.24 2.97
C ALA A 92 -37.38 5.00 3.78
N ARG A 93 -36.23 5.07 4.47
CA ARG A 93 -35.61 3.91 5.16
C ARG A 93 -35.66 3.98 6.68
N GLY A 94 -35.92 5.16 7.24
CA GLY A 94 -35.93 5.44 8.68
C GLY A 94 -34.55 5.49 9.34
N ARG A 95 -33.46 5.21 8.61
CA ARG A 95 -32.09 5.19 9.14
C ARG A 95 -31.05 5.36 8.03
N ILE A 96 -29.84 5.76 8.41
CA ILE A 96 -28.64 5.75 7.56
C ILE A 96 -27.54 5.05 8.36
N ASP A 97 -27.01 3.95 7.84
CA ASP A 97 -26.01 3.15 8.54
C ASP A 97 -24.59 3.42 8.03
N VAL A 98 -24.45 3.59 6.71
CA VAL A 98 -23.16 3.84 6.08
C VAL A 98 -23.29 4.97 5.05
N LEU A 99 -22.39 5.94 5.08
CA LEU A 99 -22.18 6.90 4.00
C LEU A 99 -20.78 6.68 3.43
N ILE A 100 -20.69 6.29 2.16
CA ILE A 100 -19.44 6.19 1.42
C ILE A 100 -19.29 7.40 0.50
N HIS A 101 -18.41 8.31 0.89
CA HIS A 101 -18.00 9.43 0.08
C HIS A 101 -16.90 9.01 -0.91
N ASN A 102 -17.32 8.68 -2.13
CA ASN A 102 -16.47 8.15 -3.19
C ASN A 102 -16.32 9.07 -4.41
N ALA A 103 -17.34 9.89 -4.71
CA ALA A 103 -17.30 10.79 -5.86
C ALA A 103 -16.02 11.63 -5.87
N ALA A 104 -15.39 11.71 -7.05
CA ALA A 104 -14.16 12.46 -7.25
C ALA A 104 -14.05 12.90 -8.69
N TYR A 105 -13.44 14.07 -8.88
CA TYR A 105 -13.04 14.59 -10.18
C TYR A 105 -11.52 14.66 -10.25
N VAL A 106 -10.98 14.43 -11.45
CA VAL A 106 -9.57 14.64 -11.75
C VAL A 106 -9.42 15.26 -13.13
N HIS A 107 -8.56 16.26 -13.22
CA HIS A 107 -7.99 16.73 -14.46
C HIS A 107 -6.47 16.65 -14.34
N TRP A 108 -5.82 15.97 -15.28
CA TRP A 108 -4.38 15.75 -15.22
C TRP A 108 -3.67 16.81 -16.04
N ALA A 109 -3.20 17.85 -15.38
CA ALA A 109 -2.43 18.93 -15.98
C ALA A 109 -1.34 19.40 -15.01
N ASP A 110 -0.26 19.94 -15.56
CA ASP A 110 0.68 20.72 -14.77
C ASP A 110 -0.02 22.00 -14.27
N VAL A 111 0.50 22.62 -13.21
CA VAL A 111 -0.19 23.74 -12.54
C VAL A 111 -0.45 24.91 -13.49
N GLU A 112 0.49 25.18 -14.40
CA GLU A 112 0.38 26.26 -15.40
C GLU A 112 -0.67 26.00 -16.49
N ASP A 113 -0.93 24.72 -16.79
CA ASP A 113 -1.87 24.29 -17.84
C ASP A 113 -3.29 24.08 -17.29
N MET A 114 -3.44 23.99 -15.96
CA MET A 114 -4.71 23.71 -15.30
C MET A 114 -5.51 24.99 -15.08
N SER A 115 -6.77 25.00 -15.50
CA SER A 115 -7.66 26.11 -15.21
C SER A 115 -8.04 26.14 -13.71
N VAL A 116 -8.32 27.35 -13.19
CA VAL A 116 -8.77 27.52 -11.81
C VAL A 116 -10.09 26.77 -11.58
N GLU A 117 -10.99 26.79 -12.56
CA GLU A 117 -12.30 26.14 -12.52
C GLU A 117 -12.15 24.61 -12.42
N GLN A 118 -11.17 24.03 -13.12
CA GLN A 118 -10.86 22.59 -13.03
C GLN A 118 -10.31 22.23 -11.65
N ALA A 119 -9.41 23.04 -11.10
CA ALA A 119 -8.88 22.84 -9.76
C ALA A 119 -9.97 22.98 -8.69
N GLN A 120 -10.84 23.98 -8.81
CA GLN A 120 -12.00 24.18 -7.93
C GLN A 120 -13.03 23.06 -8.07
N LEU A 121 -13.27 22.53 -9.28
CA LEU A 121 -14.15 21.40 -9.49
C LEU A 121 -13.64 20.16 -8.75
N ALA A 122 -12.33 19.88 -8.78
CA ALA A 122 -11.75 18.78 -7.99
C ALA A 122 -12.06 18.93 -6.49
N MET A 123 -11.88 20.13 -5.93
CA MET A 123 -12.21 20.44 -4.54
C MET A 123 -13.71 20.32 -4.23
N ARG A 124 -14.59 20.83 -5.11
CA ARG A 124 -16.05 20.76 -4.90
C ARG A 124 -16.57 19.33 -4.94
N THR A 125 -16.15 18.55 -5.93
CA THR A 125 -16.57 17.15 -6.08
C THR A 125 -15.99 16.26 -4.97
N GLY A 126 -14.78 16.57 -4.49
CA GLY A 126 -14.07 15.76 -3.50
C GLY A 126 -14.25 16.23 -2.06
N TYR A 127 -13.75 17.41 -1.72
CA TYR A 127 -13.74 17.91 -0.34
C TYR A 127 -15.08 18.50 0.08
N ASP A 128 -15.65 19.44 -0.68
CA ASP A 128 -16.89 20.11 -0.25
C ASP A 128 -18.06 19.13 -0.18
N ALA A 129 -18.16 18.21 -1.14
CA ALA A 129 -19.13 17.13 -1.12
C ALA A 129 -19.01 16.21 0.12
N LEU A 130 -17.79 15.96 0.61
CA LEU A 130 -17.59 15.24 1.88
C LEU A 130 -18.14 16.04 3.06
N VAL A 131 -17.90 17.35 3.07
CA VAL A 131 -18.42 18.25 4.10
C VAL A 131 -19.94 18.25 4.10
N TYR A 132 -20.58 18.40 2.92
CA TYR A 132 -22.04 18.36 2.78
C TYR A 132 -22.60 17.03 3.26
N GLY A 133 -22.05 15.92 2.76
CA GLY A 133 -22.49 14.57 3.13
C GLY A 133 -22.36 14.29 4.62
N ALA A 134 -21.22 14.63 5.22
CA ALA A 134 -20.99 14.45 6.65
C ALA A 134 -21.94 15.32 7.49
N LYS A 135 -22.09 16.61 7.18
CA LYS A 135 -23.00 17.52 7.91
C LYS A 135 -24.44 17.02 7.91
N THR A 136 -24.91 16.52 6.77
CA THR A 136 -26.29 16.04 6.63
C THR A 136 -26.48 14.68 7.28
N ALA A 137 -25.54 13.74 7.12
CA ALA A 137 -25.70 12.39 7.63
C ALA A 137 -25.49 12.27 9.15
N LEU A 138 -24.63 13.08 9.76
CA LEU A 138 -24.27 12.93 11.17
C LEU A 138 -25.46 13.06 12.14
N PRO A 139 -26.35 14.08 12.04
CA PRO A 139 -27.53 14.15 12.90
C PRO A 139 -28.44 12.93 12.73
N LEU A 140 -28.60 12.44 11.49
CA LEU A 140 -29.45 11.30 11.14
C LEU A 140 -28.88 9.97 11.66
N MET A 141 -27.56 9.79 11.56
CA MET A 141 -26.86 8.64 12.15
C MET A 141 -26.96 8.65 13.68
N ARG A 142 -26.84 9.84 14.31
CA ARG A 142 -27.01 9.97 15.77
C ARG A 142 -28.42 9.58 16.21
N SER A 143 -29.47 10.07 15.54
CA SER A 143 -30.85 9.67 15.85
C SER A 143 -31.12 8.19 15.56
N GLY A 144 -30.39 7.60 14.60
CA GLY A 144 -30.47 6.17 14.26
C GLY A 144 -29.68 5.23 15.17
N GLY A 145 -29.01 5.75 16.22
CA GLY A 145 -28.25 4.94 17.18
C GLY A 145 -26.79 4.66 16.78
N GLY A 146 -26.26 5.34 15.77
CA GLY A 146 -24.89 5.19 15.28
C GLY A 146 -24.81 5.08 13.77
N GLY A 147 -23.60 4.87 13.26
CA GLY A 147 -23.38 4.76 11.81
C GLY A 147 -21.91 4.67 11.45
N HIS A 148 -21.60 4.80 10.17
CA HIS A 148 -20.23 4.76 9.68
C HIS A 148 -20.04 5.66 8.46
N ILE A 149 -19.01 6.52 8.48
CA ILE A 149 -18.61 7.33 7.33
C ILE A 149 -17.33 6.75 6.73
N VAL A 150 -17.33 6.51 5.43
CA VAL A 150 -16.15 6.08 4.67
C VAL A 150 -15.77 7.19 3.70
N ALA A 151 -14.54 7.68 3.79
CA ALA A 151 -14.02 8.67 2.85
C ALA A 151 -12.96 8.05 1.95
N MET A 152 -13.15 8.18 0.63
CA MET A 152 -12.19 7.73 -0.37
C MET A 152 -11.07 8.76 -0.55
N GLY A 153 -9.98 8.59 0.20
CA GLY A 153 -8.71 9.27 0.01
C GLY A 153 -7.91 8.73 -1.17
N SER A 154 -6.58 8.83 -1.10
CA SER A 154 -5.66 8.32 -2.12
C SER A 154 -4.23 8.31 -1.58
N ALA A 155 -3.37 7.43 -2.11
CA ALA A 155 -1.93 7.54 -1.90
C ALA A 155 -1.37 8.90 -2.36
N ALA A 156 -1.99 9.54 -3.36
CA ALA A 156 -1.64 10.89 -3.82
C ALA A 156 -1.92 12.00 -2.79
N GLY A 157 -2.70 11.71 -1.73
CA GLY A 157 -2.89 12.62 -0.59
C GLY A 157 -1.74 12.61 0.42
N ARG A 158 -0.80 11.65 0.33
CA ARG A 158 0.35 11.51 1.25
C ARG A 158 1.72 11.54 0.58
N ILE A 159 1.79 11.24 -0.72
CA ILE A 159 3.05 11.18 -1.47
C ILE A 159 2.97 12.20 -2.61
N PHE A 160 3.71 13.29 -2.49
CA PHE A 160 3.77 14.33 -3.53
C PHE A 160 5.10 14.23 -4.28
N VAL A 161 5.02 13.68 -5.50
CA VAL A 161 6.12 13.48 -6.45
C VAL A 161 5.77 14.16 -7.77
N LYS A 162 6.78 14.34 -8.65
CA LYS A 162 6.59 14.97 -9.96
C LYS A 162 5.48 14.25 -10.76
N GLY A 163 4.51 15.02 -11.26
CA GLY A 163 3.41 14.55 -12.10
C GLY A 163 2.28 15.59 -12.18
N PRO A 164 1.40 15.49 -13.19
CA PRO A 164 0.38 16.50 -13.48
C PRO A 164 -0.87 16.32 -12.58
N ALA A 165 -0.70 16.39 -11.26
CA ALA A 165 -1.70 15.92 -10.29
C ALA A 165 -1.95 16.88 -9.12
N ALA A 166 -1.55 18.14 -9.23
CA ALA A 166 -1.52 19.07 -8.09
C ALA A 166 -2.90 19.25 -7.42
N SER A 167 -3.94 19.57 -8.19
CA SER A 167 -5.31 19.77 -7.66
C SER A 167 -5.89 18.49 -7.06
N TYR A 168 -5.64 17.34 -7.69
CA TYR A 168 -6.07 16.04 -7.19
C TYR A 168 -5.37 15.69 -5.87
N ALA A 169 -4.05 15.87 -5.80
CA ALA A 169 -3.27 15.62 -4.60
C ALA A 169 -3.71 16.54 -3.45
N ALA A 170 -3.95 17.83 -3.72
CA ALA A 170 -4.49 18.77 -2.75
C ALA A 170 -5.87 18.33 -2.23
N THR A 171 -6.78 17.96 -3.13
CA THR A 171 -8.13 17.46 -2.78
C THR A 171 -8.05 16.22 -1.89
N LYS A 172 -7.19 15.24 -2.25
CA LYS A 172 -7.03 14.00 -1.49
C LYS A 172 -6.34 14.22 -0.14
N ALA A 173 -5.43 15.18 -0.04
CA ALA A 173 -4.86 15.60 1.25
C ALA A 173 -5.90 16.29 2.14
N ALA A 174 -6.79 17.13 1.57
CA ALA A 174 -7.87 17.78 2.29
C ALA A 174 -8.90 16.77 2.84
N ILE A 175 -9.31 15.81 2.00
CA ILE A 175 -10.17 14.68 2.42
C ILE A 175 -9.53 13.92 3.58
N GLU A 176 -8.24 13.63 3.47
CA GLU A 176 -7.51 12.90 4.51
C GLU A 176 -7.48 13.65 5.84
N ALA A 177 -7.09 14.93 5.83
CA ALA A 177 -7.06 15.75 7.03
C ALA A 177 -8.45 15.87 7.68
N TYR A 178 -9.48 16.13 6.88
CA TYR A 178 -10.86 16.24 7.36
C TYR A 178 -11.36 14.93 7.96
N THR A 179 -11.08 13.80 7.31
CA THR A 179 -11.52 12.47 7.78
C THR A 179 -10.84 12.09 9.09
N GLU A 180 -9.54 12.37 9.23
CA GLU A 180 -8.82 12.13 10.48
C GLU A 180 -9.37 13.00 11.63
N MET A 181 -9.69 14.27 11.36
CA MET A 181 -10.31 15.15 12.36
C MET A 181 -11.71 14.67 12.75
N LEU A 182 -12.53 14.31 11.76
CA LEU A 182 -13.86 13.77 11.99
C LEU A 182 -13.84 12.51 12.86
N ARG A 183 -12.86 11.63 12.63
CA ARG A 183 -12.66 10.42 13.44
C ARG A 183 -12.31 10.74 14.90
N VAL A 184 -11.54 11.80 15.14
CA VAL A 184 -11.21 12.27 16.49
C VAL A 184 -12.43 12.87 17.17
N GLU A 185 -13.20 13.72 16.48
CA GLU A 185 -14.41 14.35 17.02
C GLU A 185 -15.53 13.35 17.35
N LEU A 186 -15.67 12.28 16.54
CA LEU A 186 -16.71 11.26 16.72
C LEU A 186 -16.28 10.10 17.61
N ALA A 187 -15.09 10.16 18.21
CA ALA A 187 -14.61 9.11 19.09
C ALA A 187 -15.58 8.91 20.26
N GLY A 188 -16.13 7.69 20.39
CA GLY A 188 -17.09 7.34 21.43
C GLY A 188 -18.55 7.70 21.12
N SER A 189 -18.85 8.33 19.98
CA SER A 189 -20.23 8.72 19.62
C SER A 189 -21.07 7.60 19.00
N GLY A 190 -20.53 6.38 18.89
CA GLY A 190 -21.15 5.28 18.14
C GLY A 190 -21.09 5.42 16.61
N ILE A 191 -20.40 6.43 16.09
CA ILE A 191 -20.22 6.65 14.64
C ILE A 191 -18.76 6.37 14.27
N GLY A 192 -18.54 5.33 13.44
CA GLY A 192 -17.23 4.99 12.92
C GLY A 192 -16.82 5.86 11.75
N VAL A 193 -15.52 6.03 11.54
CA VAL A 193 -14.96 6.74 10.39
C VAL A 193 -13.80 5.94 9.82
N THR A 194 -13.86 5.61 8.53
CA THR A 194 -12.80 4.91 7.78
C THR A 194 -12.24 5.82 6.70
N LEU A 195 -10.91 5.97 6.67
CA LEU A 195 -10.19 6.56 5.54
C LEU A 195 -9.62 5.48 4.63
N VAL A 196 -9.97 5.51 3.35
CA VAL A 196 -9.50 4.55 2.34
C VAL A 196 -8.43 5.20 1.48
N ARG A 197 -7.26 4.58 1.33
CA ARG A 197 -6.16 5.10 0.48
C ARG A 197 -5.78 4.11 -0.61
N PRO A 198 -6.45 4.16 -1.78
CA PRO A 198 -6.04 3.38 -2.92
C PRO A 198 -4.75 3.93 -3.54
N ALA A 199 -3.92 3.03 -4.07
CA ALA A 199 -2.94 3.32 -5.10
C ALA A 199 -3.64 3.42 -6.46
N THR A 200 -2.88 3.35 -7.55
CA THR A 200 -3.40 3.29 -8.91
C THR A 200 -4.41 2.14 -9.08
N VAL A 201 -5.64 2.49 -9.47
CA VAL A 201 -6.72 1.55 -9.80
C VAL A 201 -6.87 1.50 -11.31
N ALA A 202 -6.66 0.35 -11.93
CA ALA A 202 -6.70 0.22 -13.39
C ALA A 202 -8.13 0.03 -13.93
N GLY A 203 -8.36 0.42 -15.18
CA GLY A 203 -9.61 0.15 -15.91
C GLY A 203 -10.78 1.09 -15.63
N THR A 204 -10.56 2.15 -14.86
CA THR A 204 -11.59 3.14 -14.54
C THR A 204 -11.52 4.34 -15.49
N ASP A 205 -12.67 4.97 -15.76
CA ASP A 205 -12.75 6.20 -16.57
C ASP A 205 -11.90 7.36 -16.04
N PHE A 206 -11.50 7.28 -14.77
CA PHE A 206 -10.52 8.13 -14.09
C PHE A 206 -9.20 8.34 -14.87
N TRP A 207 -8.81 7.39 -15.73
CA TRP A 207 -7.60 7.46 -16.57
C TRP A 207 -7.87 7.87 -18.02
N LYS A 208 -9.14 7.89 -18.44
CA LYS A 208 -9.52 8.25 -19.82
C LYS A 208 -9.54 9.76 -20.04
N ILE A 209 -9.59 10.55 -18.97
CA ILE A 209 -9.55 12.02 -19.02
C ILE A 209 -8.09 12.48 -19.12
N HIS A 210 -7.58 12.65 -20.34
CA HIS A 210 -6.32 13.36 -20.67
C HIS A 210 -5.06 12.95 -19.88
N VAL A 211 -4.74 11.66 -19.79
CA VAL A 211 -3.39 11.21 -19.43
C VAL A 211 -2.75 10.48 -20.60
N PRO A 212 -1.78 11.07 -21.31
CA PRO A 212 -0.73 10.27 -21.90
C PRO A 212 0.03 9.65 -20.72
N SER A 213 -0.01 8.32 -20.59
CA SER A 213 0.75 7.52 -19.60
C SER A 213 2.22 7.94 -19.44
N ALA A 214 2.76 8.59 -20.47
CA ALA A 214 4.04 9.29 -20.52
C ALA A 214 4.26 10.41 -19.46
N ARG A 215 3.26 10.83 -18.68
CA ARG A 215 3.44 11.86 -17.63
C ARG A 215 3.51 11.32 -16.20
N MET A 216 3.30 10.02 -16.00
CA MET A 216 3.50 9.38 -14.68
C MET A 216 4.99 9.06 -14.45
N PRO A 217 5.48 9.02 -13.20
CA PRO A 217 6.81 8.49 -12.92
C PRO A 217 6.90 7.03 -13.36
N ARG A 218 7.98 6.63 -14.05
CA ARG A 218 8.18 5.22 -14.48
C ARG A 218 8.15 4.23 -13.31
N LEU A 219 8.44 4.68 -12.09
CA LEU A 219 8.29 3.87 -10.87
C LEU A 219 6.85 3.33 -10.69
N ALA A 220 5.84 4.09 -11.12
CA ALA A 220 4.44 3.69 -11.05
C ALA A 220 4.11 2.49 -11.97
N ASP A 221 4.87 2.28 -13.06
CA ASP A 221 4.67 1.12 -13.95
C ASP A 221 4.95 -0.20 -13.21
N PHE A 222 5.89 -0.15 -12.25
CA PHE A 222 6.39 -1.32 -11.52
C PHE A 222 5.58 -1.63 -10.25
N LEU A 223 4.83 -0.65 -9.74
CA LEU A 223 3.91 -0.89 -8.65
C LEU A 223 2.66 -1.57 -9.21
N PRO A 224 2.28 -2.76 -8.71
CA PRO A 224 1.12 -3.46 -9.23
C PRO A 224 -0.13 -2.62 -8.96
N PRO A 225 -0.90 -2.25 -10.00
CA PRO A 225 -2.18 -1.58 -9.81
C PRO A 225 -3.17 -2.54 -9.16
N THR A 226 -4.22 -1.99 -8.56
CA THR A 226 -5.36 -2.76 -8.05
C THR A 226 -6.56 -2.63 -8.99
N SER A 227 -7.59 -3.43 -8.76
CA SER A 227 -8.88 -3.32 -9.45
C SER A 227 -9.93 -2.66 -8.56
N ALA A 228 -11.02 -2.18 -9.16
CA ALA A 228 -12.15 -1.58 -8.45
C ALA A 228 -12.79 -2.58 -7.47
N GLU A 229 -12.90 -3.84 -7.85
CA GLU A 229 -13.49 -4.92 -7.04
C GLU A 229 -12.64 -5.24 -5.80
N ASN A 230 -11.31 -5.22 -5.94
CA ASN A 230 -10.40 -5.38 -4.80
C ASN A 230 -10.53 -4.22 -3.82
N VAL A 231 -10.69 -2.99 -4.34
CA VAL A 231 -10.94 -1.81 -3.49
C VAL A 231 -12.27 -1.99 -2.76
N ALA A 232 -13.34 -2.33 -3.48
CA ALA A 232 -14.67 -2.50 -2.90
C ALA A 232 -14.71 -3.60 -1.82
N THR A 233 -14.05 -4.74 -2.06
CA THR A 233 -13.94 -5.85 -1.09
C THR A 233 -13.22 -5.40 0.18
N ALA A 234 -12.12 -4.67 0.04
CA ALA A 234 -11.36 -4.16 1.18
C ALA A 234 -12.16 -3.11 1.97
N VAL A 235 -12.92 -2.23 1.30
CA VAL A 235 -13.79 -1.26 1.96
C VAL A 235 -14.91 -1.94 2.73
N VAL A 236 -15.59 -2.93 2.14
CA VAL A 236 -16.63 -3.71 2.83
C VAL A 236 -16.06 -4.39 4.09
N GLU A 237 -14.88 -4.98 4.00
CA GLU A 237 -14.23 -5.61 5.16
C GLU A 237 -13.80 -4.58 6.21
N ALA A 238 -13.31 -3.41 5.80
CA ALA A 238 -12.96 -2.31 6.69
C ALA A 238 -14.19 -1.80 7.46
N ILE A 239 -15.34 -1.64 6.80
CA ILE A 239 -16.61 -1.29 7.46
C ILE A 239 -17.00 -2.37 8.47
N ARG A 240 -16.98 -3.65 8.08
CA ARG A 240 -17.33 -4.76 8.98
C ARG A 240 -16.43 -4.80 10.22
N ARG A 241 -15.15 -4.45 10.08
CA ARG A 241 -14.18 -4.45 11.18
C ARG A 241 -14.08 -3.12 11.92
N GLN A 242 -14.74 -2.07 11.42
CA GLN A 242 -14.61 -0.70 11.90
C GLN A 242 -13.12 -0.26 11.91
N GLU A 243 -12.40 -0.56 10.84
CA GLU A 243 -10.99 -0.18 10.68
C GLU A 243 -10.87 1.33 10.45
N PRO A 244 -10.03 2.07 11.19
CA PRO A 244 -9.95 3.52 11.05
C PRO A 244 -9.36 3.97 9.70
N ALA A 245 -8.54 3.12 9.08
CA ALA A 245 -8.00 3.35 7.77
C ALA A 245 -7.65 2.03 7.06
N VAL A 246 -7.70 2.04 5.73
CA VAL A 246 -7.29 0.91 4.88
C VAL A 246 -6.49 1.41 3.68
N ASP A 247 -5.28 0.89 3.52
CA ASP A 247 -4.38 1.25 2.42
C ASP A 247 -4.36 0.12 1.38
N ILE A 248 -4.64 0.44 0.12
CA ILE A 248 -4.91 -0.56 -0.91
C ILE A 248 -4.04 -0.30 -2.14
N PRO A 249 -3.05 -1.14 -2.47
CA PRO A 249 -2.69 -2.38 -1.76
C PRO A 249 -1.89 -2.10 -0.48
N GLY A 250 -1.88 -3.07 0.45
CA GLY A 250 -1.24 -2.94 1.77
C GLY A 250 0.28 -2.73 1.79
N TYR A 251 0.93 -2.56 0.64
CA TYR A 251 2.34 -2.18 0.55
C TYR A 251 2.59 -0.69 0.73
N LEU A 252 1.54 0.15 0.68
CA LEU A 252 1.66 1.61 0.70
C LEU A 252 2.24 2.21 2.00
N PRO A 253 1.96 1.69 3.22
CA PRO A 253 2.40 2.35 4.46
C PRO A 253 3.91 2.58 4.60
N PRO A 254 4.79 1.63 4.24
CA PRO A 254 6.24 1.88 4.17
C PRO A 254 6.62 3.09 3.28
N PHE A 255 5.93 3.30 2.15
CA PHE A 255 6.21 4.43 1.27
C PHE A 255 5.79 5.76 1.90
N TYR A 256 4.65 5.80 2.60
CA TYR A 256 4.24 6.99 3.35
C TYR A 256 5.27 7.37 4.42
N ARG A 257 5.78 6.39 5.16
CA ARG A 257 6.82 6.61 6.17
C ARG A 257 8.12 7.10 5.55
N ALA A 258 8.54 6.50 4.44
CA ALA A 258 9.73 6.92 3.71
C ALA A 258 9.61 8.36 3.22
N TYR A 259 8.47 8.73 2.63
CA TYR A 259 8.19 10.09 2.18
C TYR A 259 8.16 11.09 3.33
N ALA A 260 7.54 10.73 4.47
CA ALA A 260 7.47 11.58 5.64
C ALA A 260 8.85 11.84 6.29
N MET A 261 9.75 10.85 6.25
CA MET A 261 11.10 10.98 6.83
C MET A 261 12.09 11.67 5.89
N LEU A 262 12.00 11.40 4.58
CA LEU A 262 13.01 11.82 3.60
C LEU A 262 12.34 12.32 2.29
N PRO A 263 11.51 13.38 2.34
CA PRO A 263 10.69 13.79 1.20
C PRO A 263 11.51 14.13 -0.04
N GLU A 264 12.62 14.87 0.11
CA GLU A 264 13.49 15.24 -1.02
C GLU A 264 14.15 14.03 -1.68
N LEU A 265 14.58 13.04 -0.89
CA LEU A 265 15.18 11.83 -1.42
C LEU A 265 14.13 11.01 -2.18
N THR A 266 12.93 10.88 -1.64
CA THR A 266 11.83 10.16 -2.30
C THR A 266 11.42 10.85 -3.60
N ARG A 267 11.34 12.20 -3.64
CA ARG A 267 11.06 12.96 -4.86
C ARG A 267 12.14 12.74 -5.93
N LYS A 268 13.41 12.85 -5.56
CA LYS A 268 14.54 12.57 -6.46
C LYS A 268 14.51 11.13 -6.98
N ALA A 269 14.27 10.16 -6.10
CA ALA A 269 14.17 8.75 -6.47
C ALA A 269 13.02 8.47 -7.45
N ALA A 270 11.85 9.07 -7.23
CA ALA A 270 10.72 8.95 -8.15
C ALA A 270 11.01 9.59 -9.53
N ALA A 271 11.78 10.68 -9.56
CA ALA A 271 12.16 11.37 -10.79
C ALA A 271 13.24 10.63 -11.62
N LEU A 272 14.08 9.81 -10.99
CA LEU A 272 15.18 9.06 -11.65
C LEU A 272 14.70 8.00 -12.65
N GLY A 273 13.41 7.65 -12.65
CA GLY A 273 12.83 6.65 -13.55
C GLY A 273 12.49 7.15 -14.96
N GLY A 274 12.38 8.46 -15.18
CA GLY A 274 11.77 9.02 -16.40
C GLY A 274 10.25 8.81 -16.43
N SER A 275 9.66 8.87 -17.62
CA SER A 275 8.21 8.72 -17.84
C SER A 275 7.73 7.27 -17.87
N GLY A 276 6.53 7.06 -17.33
CA GLY A 276 5.80 5.81 -17.38
C GLY A 276 5.36 5.46 -18.80
N ARG A 277 5.16 4.17 -19.05
CA ARG A 277 4.74 3.64 -20.35
C ARG A 277 3.43 2.87 -20.28
N ARG A 278 2.88 2.65 -19.07
CA ARG A 278 1.71 1.81 -18.87
C ARG A 278 0.42 2.60 -19.07
N ASP A 279 -0.47 2.09 -19.91
CA ASP A 279 -1.83 2.61 -20.02
C ASP A 279 -2.71 2.05 -18.88
N TYR A 280 -3.13 2.92 -17.98
CA TYR A 280 -3.95 2.57 -16.82
C TYR A 280 -5.46 2.59 -17.13
N ALA A 281 -5.87 3.09 -18.30
CA ALA A 281 -7.26 3.03 -18.76
C ALA A 281 -7.71 1.60 -19.12
N ILE A 282 -6.75 0.69 -19.33
CA ILE A 282 -7.02 -0.72 -19.62
C ILE A 282 -7.30 -1.49 -18.31
N PRO A 283 -8.46 -2.17 -18.19
CA PRO A 283 -8.76 -3.03 -17.04
C PRO A 283 -7.74 -4.15 -16.84
N LEU A 284 -7.51 -4.54 -15.59
CA LEU A 284 -6.75 -5.74 -15.30
C LEU A 284 -7.55 -6.99 -15.69
N PRO A 285 -6.88 -8.05 -16.15
CA PRO A 285 -7.56 -9.33 -16.35
C PRO A 285 -8.18 -9.82 -15.03
N PRO A 286 -9.36 -10.47 -15.07
CA PRO A 286 -10.01 -10.97 -13.87
C PRO A 286 -9.09 -11.94 -13.11
N PRO A 287 -9.17 -11.98 -11.76
CA PRO A 287 -8.36 -12.90 -10.99
C PRO A 287 -8.64 -14.33 -11.44
N ARG A 288 -7.60 -15.10 -11.77
CA ARG A 288 -7.72 -16.54 -12.01
C ARG A 288 -8.35 -17.17 -10.78
N ALA A 289 -9.45 -17.93 -10.96
CA ALA A 289 -10.10 -18.66 -9.88
C ALA A 289 -9.05 -19.45 -9.09
N ALA A 290 -8.78 -19.02 -7.86
CA ALA A 290 -7.86 -19.73 -6.99
C ALA A 290 -8.49 -21.09 -6.70
N LYS A 291 -7.81 -22.18 -7.10
CA LYS A 291 -8.12 -23.52 -6.58
C LYS A 291 -8.17 -23.40 -5.05
N ARG A 292 -9.31 -23.76 -4.46
CA ARG A 292 -9.49 -23.85 -3.00
C ARG A 292 -8.41 -24.76 -2.43
N ALA A 293 -7.33 -24.18 -1.93
CA ALA A 293 -6.46 -24.83 -0.98
C ALA A 293 -7.00 -24.46 0.41
N THR A 294 -7.54 -25.45 1.09
CA THR A 294 -7.88 -25.45 2.51
C THR A 294 -6.66 -25.07 3.33
N ALA A 295 -6.56 -23.80 3.73
CA ALA A 295 -5.56 -23.35 4.70
C ALA A 295 -6.24 -23.15 6.05
N GLN A 296 -6.21 -24.20 6.87
CA GLN A 296 -6.34 -24.10 8.32
C GLN A 296 -5.36 -23.03 8.81
N HIS A 297 -5.89 -21.94 9.37
CA HIS A 297 -5.07 -20.92 10.03
C HIS A 297 -4.57 -21.48 11.37
N SER A 298 -3.35 -21.98 11.37
CA SER A 298 -2.55 -22.10 12.58
C SER A 298 -1.93 -20.74 12.88
N SER A 299 -1.98 -20.37 14.17
CA SER A 299 -1.47 -19.12 14.71
C SER A 299 0.06 -19.15 14.81
N ALA A 300 0.76 -18.50 13.88
CA ALA A 300 2.17 -18.13 14.06
C ALA A 300 2.56 -16.95 13.17
N GLY A 301 3.21 -15.94 13.76
CA GLY A 301 4.18 -15.07 13.10
C GLY A 301 3.65 -13.91 12.26
N ARG A 302 3.91 -12.68 12.72
CA ARG A 302 3.90 -11.45 11.91
C ARG A 302 5.07 -11.45 10.90
N ASP A 303 5.11 -12.41 9.99
CA ASP A 303 6.13 -12.45 8.95
C ASP A 303 5.65 -11.78 7.66
N SER A 304 6.48 -10.84 7.23
CA SER A 304 6.19 -9.66 6.43
C SER A 304 5.57 -9.89 5.04
N THR A 305 4.50 -9.14 4.78
CA THR A 305 3.96 -8.82 3.44
C THR A 305 5.05 -8.31 2.47
N ALA A 306 6.17 -7.79 2.99
CA ALA A 306 7.35 -7.41 2.21
C ALA A 306 8.04 -8.59 1.52
N LEU A 307 8.13 -9.76 2.17
CA LEU A 307 8.70 -10.98 1.58
C LEU A 307 7.81 -11.51 0.43
N TYR A 308 6.49 -11.39 0.58
CA TYR A 308 5.52 -11.71 -0.46
C TYR A 308 5.66 -10.77 -1.67
N MET A 309 5.86 -9.47 -1.44
CA MET A 309 6.11 -8.48 -2.49
C MET A 309 7.44 -8.71 -3.22
N LEU A 310 8.50 -9.09 -2.50
CA LEU A 310 9.80 -9.44 -3.09
C LEU A 310 9.74 -10.71 -3.94
N LYS A 311 9.05 -11.75 -3.49
CA LYS A 311 8.83 -12.98 -4.29
C LYS A 311 8.05 -12.69 -5.57
N LYS A 312 7.06 -11.78 -5.52
CA LYS A 312 6.26 -11.41 -6.70
C LYS A 312 6.99 -10.44 -7.64
N ALA A 313 7.83 -9.56 -7.11
CA ALA A 313 8.63 -8.61 -7.89
C ALA A 313 9.91 -9.24 -8.47
N GLY A 314 10.46 -10.28 -7.84
CA GLY A 314 11.60 -11.07 -8.34
C GLY A 314 11.31 -11.80 -9.67
N ALA A 315 10.03 -11.96 -10.04
CA ALA A 315 9.62 -12.51 -11.33
C ALA A 315 9.80 -11.53 -12.51
N ASN A 316 10.18 -10.26 -12.27
CA ASN A 316 10.31 -9.25 -13.32
C ASN A 316 11.73 -8.65 -13.35
N THR A 317 12.56 -9.17 -14.26
CA THR A 317 14.01 -8.95 -14.38
C THR A 317 14.42 -7.47 -14.46
N LEU A 318 13.52 -6.59 -14.92
CA LEU A 318 13.77 -5.16 -15.09
C LEU A 318 13.65 -4.37 -13.77
N PHE A 319 12.72 -4.75 -12.89
CA PHE A 319 12.56 -4.13 -11.56
C PHE A 319 13.78 -4.41 -10.67
N VAL A 320 14.26 -5.66 -10.70
CA VAL A 320 15.50 -6.08 -10.03
C VAL A 320 16.69 -5.24 -10.50
N ARG A 321 16.77 -4.94 -11.81
CA ARG A 321 17.85 -4.13 -12.39
C ARG A 321 17.81 -2.68 -11.91
N ILE A 322 16.64 -2.05 -11.90
CA ILE A 322 16.46 -0.66 -11.44
C ILE A 322 16.75 -0.54 -9.93
N MET A 323 16.22 -1.45 -9.11
CA MET A 323 16.53 -1.46 -7.68
C MET A 323 18.00 -1.77 -7.40
N ALA A 324 18.63 -2.64 -8.19
CA ALA A 324 20.06 -2.94 -8.08
C ALA A 324 20.97 -1.74 -8.41
N ASP A 325 20.51 -0.81 -9.23
CA ASP A 325 21.26 0.39 -9.61
C ASP A 325 21.01 1.57 -8.65
N VAL A 326 19.82 1.65 -8.04
CA VAL A 326 19.43 2.75 -7.13
C VAL A 326 19.73 2.45 -5.66
N ALA A 327 19.55 1.20 -5.21
CA ALA A 327 19.74 0.80 -3.80
C ALA A 327 21.15 1.13 -3.24
N PRO A 328 22.26 0.91 -3.97
CA PRO A 328 23.59 1.24 -3.47
C PRO A 328 23.80 2.74 -3.19
N SER A 329 23.04 3.61 -3.84
CA SER A 329 23.15 5.06 -3.68
C SER A 329 22.33 5.56 -2.49
N ILE A 330 21.14 4.98 -2.29
CA ILE A 330 20.28 5.24 -1.12
C ILE A 330 20.97 4.74 0.15
N ASP A 331 21.53 3.52 0.12
CA ASP A 331 22.26 2.97 1.26
C ASP A 331 23.52 3.77 1.56
N ARG A 332 24.28 4.24 0.55
CA ARG A 332 25.44 5.12 0.75
C ARG A 332 25.07 6.47 1.39
N ALA A 333 23.94 7.05 1.02
CA ALA A 333 23.44 8.29 1.60
C ALA A 333 23.04 8.10 3.07
N ALA A 334 22.30 7.02 3.38
CA ALA A 334 21.92 6.67 4.75
C ALA A 334 23.15 6.31 5.63
N HIS A 335 24.15 5.65 5.05
CA HIS A 335 25.39 5.26 5.72
C HIS A 335 26.29 6.47 6.05
N ARG A 336 26.27 7.52 5.22
CA ARG A 336 26.98 8.80 5.49
C ARG A 336 26.26 9.65 6.53
N LEU A 337 24.93 9.73 6.46
CA LEU A 337 24.13 10.57 7.37
C LEU A 337 24.07 10.03 8.81
N THR A 338 24.30 8.73 9.02
CA THR A 338 24.19 8.09 10.34
C THR A 338 25.53 7.66 10.94
N GLY A 339 26.65 8.09 10.37
CA GLY A 339 27.98 7.69 10.83
C GLY A 339 28.20 6.18 10.80
N GLY A 340 27.59 5.48 9.83
CA GLY A 340 27.67 4.03 9.68
C GLY A 340 26.74 3.20 10.59
N ARG A 341 25.72 3.82 11.23
CA ARG A 341 24.86 3.13 12.20
C ARG A 341 23.56 2.56 11.65
N THR A 342 23.10 2.98 10.47
CA THR A 342 21.83 2.47 9.92
C THR A 342 21.91 2.11 8.45
N PHE A 343 21.26 0.99 8.11
CA PHE A 343 21.00 0.50 6.77
C PHE A 343 19.47 0.56 6.58
N LEU A 344 18.95 1.40 5.70
CA LEU A 344 17.49 1.63 5.58
C LEU A 344 16.73 0.34 5.20
N MET A 345 17.38 -0.54 4.44
CA MET A 345 16.84 -1.87 4.09
C MET A 345 16.85 -2.87 5.26
N ALA A 346 17.61 -2.64 6.34
CA ALA A 346 17.62 -3.50 7.54
C ALA A 346 16.29 -3.49 8.31
N ALA A 347 15.50 -2.44 8.16
CA ALA A 347 14.17 -2.34 8.78
C ALA A 347 13.10 -3.17 8.05
N LEU A 348 13.35 -3.58 6.80
CA LEU A 348 12.36 -4.26 5.94
C LEU A 348 12.72 -5.72 5.65
N LEU A 349 13.99 -6.09 5.82
CA LEU A 349 14.52 -7.41 5.50
C LEU A 349 15.26 -8.02 6.69
N PRO A 350 15.26 -9.35 6.83
CA PRO A 350 16.08 -10.04 7.82
C PRO A 350 17.55 -9.61 7.69
N SER A 351 18.08 -8.99 8.73
CA SER A 351 19.42 -8.42 8.74
C SER A 351 20.03 -8.52 10.13
N LEU A 352 21.36 -8.50 10.15
CA LEU A 352 22.18 -8.57 11.35
C LEU A 352 23.36 -7.60 11.24
N MET A 353 23.96 -7.27 12.38
CA MET A 353 25.26 -6.59 12.42
C MET A 353 26.36 -7.61 12.67
N LEU A 354 27.22 -7.82 11.68
CA LEU A 354 28.39 -8.68 11.81
C LEU A 354 29.58 -7.85 12.31
N THR A 355 30.26 -8.32 13.34
CA THR A 355 31.49 -7.73 13.87
C THR A 355 32.65 -8.68 13.64
N THR A 356 33.65 -8.25 12.88
CA THR A 356 34.85 -9.05 12.56
C THR A 356 36.13 -8.33 12.99
N THR A 357 37.19 -9.08 13.27
CA THR A 357 38.52 -8.51 13.50
C THR A 357 39.27 -8.40 12.18
N GLY A 358 39.74 -7.19 11.85
CA GLY A 358 40.41 -6.90 10.59
C GLY A 358 41.76 -7.61 10.50
N ARG A 359 41.92 -8.56 9.57
CA ARG A 359 43.13 -9.39 9.42
C ARG A 359 44.43 -8.58 9.33
N LEU A 360 44.40 -7.46 8.61
CA LEU A 360 45.57 -6.60 8.40
C LEU A 360 45.75 -5.54 9.49
N SER A 361 44.66 -5.14 10.15
CA SER A 361 44.63 -3.97 11.03
C SER A 361 44.54 -4.30 12.51
N GLY A 362 44.16 -5.52 12.88
CA GLY A 362 43.80 -5.91 14.25
C GLY A 362 42.53 -5.23 14.81
N ARG A 363 42.00 -4.19 14.14
CA ARG A 363 40.84 -3.43 14.59
C ARG A 363 39.52 -4.16 14.32
N THR A 364 38.54 -3.90 15.18
CA THR A 364 37.17 -4.38 15.02
C THR A 364 36.42 -3.62 13.93
N HIS A 365 35.74 -4.34 13.04
CA HIS A 365 34.94 -3.80 11.94
C HIS A 365 33.51 -4.31 12.04
N ARG A 366 32.54 -3.39 12.00
CA ARG A 366 31.10 -3.69 12.02
C ARG A 366 30.52 -3.54 10.62
N THR A 367 29.83 -4.56 10.13
CA THR A 367 29.22 -4.58 8.80
C THR A 367 27.77 -5.04 8.91
N PRO A 368 26.79 -4.21 8.51
CA PRO A 368 25.40 -4.66 8.40
C PRO A 368 25.25 -5.61 7.21
N LEU A 369 24.61 -6.75 7.43
CA LEU A 369 24.38 -7.78 6.41
C LEU A 369 22.92 -8.22 6.40
N LEU A 370 22.38 -8.44 5.20
CA LEU A 370 21.20 -9.28 5.07
C LEU A 370 21.57 -10.72 5.44
N CYS A 371 20.66 -11.41 6.12
CA CYS A 371 20.89 -12.78 6.57
C CYS A 371 19.66 -13.66 6.38
N HIS A 372 19.87 -14.98 6.32
CA HIS A 372 18.82 -15.96 6.56
C HIS A 372 19.03 -16.55 7.95
N ARG A 373 18.01 -16.56 8.81
CA ARG A 373 18.05 -17.21 10.12
C ARG A 373 17.61 -18.67 9.96
N GLU A 374 18.44 -19.61 10.36
CA GLU A 374 18.10 -21.03 10.36
C GLU A 374 17.40 -21.43 11.67
N THR A 375 16.67 -22.54 11.63
CA THR A 375 15.87 -23.04 12.76
C THR A 375 16.73 -23.49 13.94
N ASP A 376 18.00 -23.82 13.70
CA ASP A 376 19.00 -24.17 14.70
C ASP A 376 19.68 -22.94 15.35
N GLY A 377 19.24 -21.73 15.00
CA GLY A 377 19.82 -20.48 15.51
C GLY A 377 21.05 -19.99 14.75
N SER A 378 21.50 -20.71 13.72
CA SER A 378 22.59 -20.26 12.84
C SER A 378 22.13 -19.23 11.81
N TYR A 379 23.09 -18.51 11.22
CA TYR A 379 22.83 -17.45 10.24
C TYR A 379 23.57 -17.72 8.92
N LEU A 380 22.88 -17.60 7.79
CA LEU A 380 23.54 -17.56 6.49
C LEU A 380 23.75 -16.12 6.04
N VAL A 381 24.96 -15.79 5.63
CA VAL A 381 25.33 -14.48 5.09
C VAL A 381 26.13 -14.61 3.80
N VAL A 382 26.01 -13.63 2.89
CA VAL A 382 26.69 -13.66 1.59
C VAL A 382 27.57 -12.44 1.36
N ALA A 383 28.79 -12.72 0.89
CA ALA A 383 29.84 -11.75 0.57
C ALA A 383 29.65 -11.13 -0.82
N SER A 384 28.53 -10.41 -0.98
CA SER A 384 28.10 -9.88 -2.28
C SER A 384 28.89 -8.66 -2.74
N ASN A 385 29.29 -7.77 -1.82
CA ASN A 385 29.89 -6.46 -2.12
C ASN A 385 29.15 -5.71 -3.25
N PHE A 386 27.81 -5.82 -3.27
CA PHE A 386 26.95 -5.24 -4.30
C PHE A 386 27.34 -5.63 -5.75
N GLY A 387 27.93 -6.82 -5.94
CA GLY A 387 28.36 -7.30 -7.25
C GLY A 387 29.61 -6.62 -7.80
N ARG A 388 30.42 -5.95 -6.95
CA ARG A 388 31.75 -5.46 -7.35
C ARG A 388 32.71 -6.64 -7.62
N PRO A 389 33.75 -6.43 -8.46
CA PRO A 389 34.69 -7.48 -8.81
C PRO A 389 35.42 -8.09 -7.60
N GLN A 390 35.67 -7.32 -6.54
CA GLN A 390 36.33 -7.82 -5.33
C GLN A 390 35.34 -8.28 -4.26
N HIS A 391 35.73 -9.28 -3.47
CA HIS A 391 35.02 -9.66 -2.24
C HIS A 391 35.10 -8.55 -1.18
N PRO A 392 34.09 -8.43 -0.30
CA PRO A 392 34.13 -7.45 0.77
C PRO A 392 35.15 -7.84 1.84
N ALA A 393 35.78 -6.84 2.47
CA ALA A 393 36.87 -7.04 3.45
C ALA A 393 36.49 -7.97 4.60
N TRP A 394 35.26 -7.88 5.13
CA TRP A 394 34.78 -8.75 6.20
C TRP A 394 34.85 -10.24 5.84
N SER A 395 34.68 -10.61 4.57
CA SER A 395 34.77 -12.02 4.16
C SER A 395 36.20 -12.54 4.18
N HIS A 396 37.19 -11.67 3.95
CA HIS A 396 38.60 -12.01 4.11
C HIS A 396 38.99 -12.10 5.58
N ASN A 397 38.36 -11.29 6.44
CA ASN A 397 38.54 -11.38 7.88
C ASN A 397 38.04 -12.74 8.40
N LEU A 398 36.82 -13.17 8.03
CA LEU A 398 36.26 -14.46 8.47
C LEU A 398 37.05 -15.67 7.97
N LEU A 399 37.66 -15.60 6.78
CA LEU A 399 38.52 -16.68 6.29
C LEU A 399 39.83 -16.80 7.08
N ALA A 400 40.32 -15.70 7.67
CA ALA A 400 41.55 -15.70 8.46
C ALA A 400 41.30 -15.96 9.95
N VAL A 401 40.23 -15.40 10.50
CA VAL A 401 39.79 -15.57 11.87
C VAL A 401 38.29 -15.85 11.85
N PRO A 402 37.85 -17.12 12.00
CA PRO A 402 36.45 -17.49 11.83
C PRO A 402 35.56 -17.03 12.98
N ARG A 403 36.12 -16.56 14.09
CA ARG A 403 35.36 -16.00 15.21
C ARG A 403 34.87 -14.58 14.91
N ALA A 404 33.60 -14.35 15.16
CA ALA A 404 32.94 -13.07 15.00
C ALA A 404 31.82 -12.90 16.03
N THR A 405 31.25 -11.70 16.11
CA THR A 405 30.01 -11.49 16.88
C THR A 405 28.90 -11.01 15.97
N VAL A 406 27.69 -11.49 16.23
CA VAL A 406 26.47 -11.12 15.50
C VAL A 406 25.55 -10.40 16.46
N THR A 407 25.11 -9.19 16.11
CA THR A 407 24.01 -8.53 16.80
C THR A 407 22.76 -8.60 15.95
N ASP A 408 21.75 -9.31 16.44
CA ASP A 408 20.49 -9.55 15.76
C ASP A 408 19.31 -9.26 16.70
N THR A 409 18.37 -8.42 16.26
CA THR A 409 17.18 -8.03 17.07
C THR A 409 17.49 -7.56 18.51
N GLY A 410 18.66 -6.93 18.71
CA GLY A 410 19.10 -6.43 20.01
C GLY A 410 19.85 -7.45 20.89
N ARG A 411 19.98 -8.71 20.44
CA ARG A 411 20.80 -9.74 21.09
C ARG A 411 22.15 -9.85 20.40
N THR A 412 23.24 -9.87 21.15
CA THR A 412 24.58 -10.12 20.64
C THR A 412 25.00 -11.54 21.01
N VAL A 413 25.49 -12.30 20.04
CA VAL A 413 25.99 -13.68 20.20
C VAL A 413 27.35 -13.82 19.54
N ASP A 414 28.24 -14.57 20.16
CA ASP A 414 29.49 -14.99 19.56
C ASP A 414 29.20 -16.14 18.58
N VAL A 415 29.88 -16.12 17.44
CA VAL A 415 29.65 -17.08 16.36
C VAL A 415 30.96 -17.55 15.74
N ILE A 416 30.95 -18.79 15.25
CA ILE A 416 31.98 -19.33 14.37
C ILE A 416 31.47 -19.33 12.93
N ALA A 417 32.21 -18.68 12.05
CA ALA A 417 31.92 -18.59 10.63
C ALA A 417 32.56 -19.76 9.87
N THR A 418 31.73 -20.53 9.16
CA THR A 418 32.18 -21.60 8.27
C THR A 418 31.86 -21.22 6.81
N PRO A 419 32.85 -21.14 5.91
CA PRO A 419 32.59 -20.94 4.49
C PRO A 419 31.90 -22.17 3.89
N LEU A 420 30.86 -21.94 3.11
CA LEU A 420 30.11 -23.03 2.47
C LEU A 420 30.61 -23.30 1.06
N HIS A 421 30.72 -24.58 0.73
CA HIS A 421 31.17 -25.09 -0.57
C HIS A 421 30.20 -26.13 -1.13
N GLY A 422 30.32 -26.44 -2.43
CA GLY A 422 29.54 -27.49 -3.08
C GLY A 422 28.03 -27.41 -2.88
N SER A 423 27.39 -28.55 -2.61
CA SER A 423 25.93 -28.69 -2.47
C SER A 423 25.35 -27.90 -1.30
N GLU A 424 26.10 -27.74 -0.21
CA GLU A 424 25.68 -26.94 0.94
C GLU A 424 25.59 -25.46 0.58
N ARG A 425 26.58 -24.97 -0.19
CA ARG A 425 26.57 -23.61 -0.72
C ARG A 425 25.37 -23.38 -1.62
N ASP A 426 25.05 -24.32 -2.52
CA ASP A 426 23.96 -24.15 -3.48
C ASP A 426 22.58 -24.16 -2.80
N THR A 427 22.45 -24.91 -1.70
CA THR A 427 21.26 -24.87 -0.85
C THR A 427 21.13 -23.55 -0.11
N ALA A 428 22.22 -23.06 0.49
CA ALA A 428 22.25 -21.75 1.14
C ALA A 428 22.00 -20.60 0.15
N TRP A 429 22.52 -20.72 -1.07
CA TRP A 429 22.34 -19.74 -2.14
C TRP A 429 20.86 -19.58 -2.50
N ARG A 430 20.13 -20.68 -2.69
CA ARG A 430 18.68 -20.64 -2.97
C ARG A 430 17.92 -19.91 -1.87
N ARG A 431 18.21 -20.20 -0.61
CA ARG A 431 17.59 -19.53 0.55
C ARG A 431 17.89 -18.02 0.61
N LEU A 432 19.11 -17.63 0.28
CA LEU A 432 19.53 -16.23 0.27
C LEU A 432 18.94 -15.45 -0.92
N VAL A 433 18.82 -16.08 -2.09
CA VAL A 433 18.15 -15.51 -3.27
C VAL A 433 16.65 -15.38 -3.04
N ASP A 434 16.02 -16.31 -2.32
CA ASP A 434 14.61 -16.22 -1.93
C ASP A 434 14.32 -15.00 -1.04
N ILE A 435 15.29 -14.60 -0.21
CA ILE A 435 15.19 -13.38 0.61
C ILE A 435 15.51 -12.13 -0.23
N TRP A 436 16.54 -12.20 -1.08
CA TRP A 436 16.99 -11.08 -1.89
C TRP A 436 17.34 -11.52 -3.32
N PRO A 437 16.34 -11.55 -4.23
CA PRO A 437 16.52 -11.95 -5.62
C PRO A 437 17.66 -11.22 -6.37
N PRO A 438 17.97 -9.93 -6.09
CA PRO A 438 19.07 -9.24 -6.76
C PRO A 438 20.45 -9.88 -6.59
N TYR A 439 20.66 -10.82 -5.64
CA TYR A 439 21.94 -11.54 -5.55
C TYR A 439 22.33 -12.27 -6.83
N GLU A 440 21.37 -12.75 -7.63
CA GLU A 440 21.66 -13.34 -8.94
C GLU A 440 22.29 -12.33 -9.90
N SER A 441 21.78 -11.09 -9.91
CA SER A 441 22.35 -10.02 -10.72
C SER A 441 23.75 -9.64 -10.23
N TYR A 442 23.99 -9.67 -8.92
CA TYR A 442 25.28 -9.34 -8.32
C TYR A 442 26.33 -10.42 -8.64
N ALA A 443 25.96 -11.69 -8.56
CA ALA A 443 26.84 -12.79 -8.96
C ALA A 443 27.25 -12.66 -10.42
N ARG A 444 26.28 -12.51 -11.34
CA ARG A 444 26.55 -12.31 -12.78
C ARG A 444 27.44 -11.09 -13.04
N ARG A 445 27.10 -9.92 -12.47
CA ARG A 445 27.84 -8.67 -12.69
C ARG A 445 29.26 -8.72 -12.12
N SER A 446 29.45 -9.43 -11.01
CA SER A 446 30.75 -9.49 -10.36
C SER A 446 31.77 -10.35 -11.11
N GLY A 447 31.32 -11.24 -12.00
CA GLY A 447 32.18 -12.22 -12.67
C GLY A 447 32.84 -13.23 -11.73
N ARG A 448 32.40 -13.32 -10.46
CA ARG A 448 32.97 -14.21 -9.44
C ARG A 448 31.89 -14.99 -8.70
N GLN A 449 32.29 -16.12 -8.12
CA GLN A 449 31.44 -16.87 -7.21
C GLN A 449 31.37 -16.13 -5.86
N LEU A 450 30.17 -15.68 -5.46
CA LEU A 450 29.99 -15.04 -4.15
C LEU A 450 30.19 -16.08 -3.03
N ARG A 451 31.00 -15.72 -2.02
CA ARG A 451 31.23 -16.54 -0.82
C ARG A 451 29.99 -16.48 0.07
N ILE A 452 29.62 -17.62 0.64
CA ILE A 452 28.54 -17.74 1.62
C ILE A 452 29.15 -18.31 2.89
N PHE A 453 28.75 -17.76 4.04
CA PHE A 453 29.17 -18.25 5.34
C PHE A 453 27.94 -18.67 6.14
N ARG A 454 28.06 -19.78 6.85
CA ARG A 454 27.18 -20.15 7.97
C ARG A 454 27.83 -19.67 9.25
N LEU A 455 27.12 -18.88 10.04
CA LEU A 455 27.55 -18.36 11.33
C LEU A 455 26.80 -19.17 12.40
N VAL A 456 27.52 -20.01 13.14
CA VAL A 456 26.95 -20.88 14.17
C VAL A 456 27.23 -20.25 15.53
N PRO A 457 26.21 -20.00 16.38
CA PRO A 457 26.42 -19.53 17.75
C PRO A 457 27.36 -20.48 18.52
N GLU A 458 28.30 -19.90 19.29
CA GLU A 458 29.10 -20.66 20.26
C GLU A 458 28.27 -21.10 21.49
#